data_AF-A0ABD3KPK7-F1
#
_entry.id   AF-A0ABD3KPK7-F1
#
_cell.length_a   1.000
_cell.length_b   1.000
_cell.length_c   1.000
_cell.angle_alpha   90.00
_cell.angle_beta   90.00
_cell.angle_gamma   90.00
#
_symmetry.space_group_name_H-M   'P 1'
#
loop_
_entity.id
_entity.type
_entity.pdbx_description
1 polymer ?
#
loop_
_entity_poly.entity_id
_entity_poly.type
_entity_poly.pdbx_seq_one_letter_code
_entity_poly.pdbx_strand_id
1 'polypeptide(L)'
;MELLTRKKPTSFVANKSEEPISIIPHFISSVNDRTLFDVINFKAASEDEIKEVEVVAKIAVKCLDQSNRKRPTMSEVAQQLPPIPVDNAKPKFEEARNCPEPNSNRLESVPQLRFQ
;
A
#
# COMPACT_ATOMS: atom_id res chain seq x y z
N MET A 1 -2.24 2.50 3.60
CA MET A 1 -2.42 3.84 4.18
C MET A 1 -3.16 3.84 5.51
N GLU A 2 -4.30 3.14 5.65
CA GLU A 2 -5.14 3.18 6.87
C GLU A 2 -4.37 2.72 8.12
N LEU A 3 -3.51 1.72 8.00
CA LEU A 3 -2.63 1.29 9.09
C LEU A 3 -1.66 2.38 9.55
N LEU A 4 -1.14 3.19 8.62
CA LEU A 4 -0.19 4.27 8.92
C LEU A 4 -0.90 5.46 9.57
N THR A 5 -2.09 5.82 9.09
CA THR A 5 -2.79 7.03 9.53
C THR A 5 -3.81 6.80 10.64
N ARG A 6 -4.23 5.54 10.85
CA ARG A 6 -5.38 5.15 11.68
C ARG A 6 -6.69 5.86 11.30
N LYS A 7 -6.80 6.30 10.05
CA LYS A 7 -7.96 6.99 9.49
C LYS A 7 -8.63 6.14 8.42
N LYS A 8 -9.96 6.05 8.45
CA LYS A 8 -10.74 5.34 7.44
C LYS A 8 -10.53 5.95 6.06
N PRO A 9 -10.49 5.17 4.96
CA PRO A 9 -10.29 5.71 3.61
C PRO A 9 -11.37 6.72 3.16
N THR A 10 -12.56 6.63 3.72
CA THR A 10 -13.70 7.53 3.45
C THR A 10 -13.74 8.77 4.35
N SER A 11 -12.78 8.91 5.27
CA SER A 11 -12.72 10.04 6.20
C SER A 11 -12.14 11.31 5.55
N PHE A 12 -12.43 12.45 6.18
CA PHE A 12 -11.94 13.75 5.79
C PHE A 12 -11.02 14.32 6.88
N VAL A 13 -10.08 15.17 6.48
CA VAL A 13 -9.17 15.92 7.35
C VAL A 13 -9.19 17.39 6.98
N ALA A 14 -8.84 18.26 7.92
CA ALA A 14 -8.64 19.69 7.62
C ALA A 14 -7.30 19.87 6.90
N ASN A 15 -7.32 20.57 5.76
CA ASN A 15 -6.10 21.02 5.10
C ASN A 15 -5.53 22.27 5.79
N LYS A 16 -4.45 22.86 5.25
CA LYS A 16 -3.81 24.07 5.78
C LYS A 16 -4.73 25.31 5.82
N SER A 17 -5.82 25.30 5.04
CA SER A 17 -6.84 26.35 4.98
C SER A 17 -8.09 25.98 5.77
N GLU A 18 -8.03 24.95 6.63
CA GLU A 18 -9.13 24.43 7.45
C GLU A 18 -10.32 23.85 6.65
N GLU A 19 -10.13 23.59 5.37
CA GLU A 19 -11.15 22.99 4.52
C GLU A 19 -11.11 21.46 4.59
N PRO A 20 -12.27 20.78 4.59
CA PRO A 20 -12.32 19.33 4.62
C PRO A 20 -11.86 18.74 3.29
N ILE A 21 -10.77 17.98 3.33
CA ILE A 21 -10.26 17.21 2.19
C ILE A 21 -10.30 15.71 2.52
N SER A 22 -10.58 14.88 1.51
CA SER A 22 -10.48 13.42 1.66
C SER A 22 -9.07 13.02 2.11
N ILE A 23 -8.99 12.04 3.01
CA ILE A 23 -7.70 11.57 3.54
C ILE A 23 -6.77 10.99 2.46
N ILE A 24 -7.31 10.44 1.37
CA ILE A 24 -6.51 9.80 0.31
C ILE A 24 -5.61 10.82 -0.41
N PRO A 25 -6.15 11.87 -1.07
CA PRO A 25 -5.31 12.87 -1.73
C PRO A 25 -4.42 13.62 -0.74
N HIS A 26 -4.88 13.87 0.49
CA HIS A 26 -4.06 14.47 1.54
C HIS A 26 -2.84 13.59 1.87
N PHE A 27 -3.04 12.29 2.08
CA PHE A 27 -1.95 11.34 2.34
C PHE A 27 -0.93 11.31 1.19
N ILE A 28 -1.40 11.29 -0.07
CA ILE A 28 -0.53 11.29 -1.25
C ILE A 28 0.34 12.56 -1.28
N SER A 29 -0.25 13.75 -1.06
CA SER A 29 0.50 15.01 -1.00
C SER A 29 1.55 14.96 0.10
N SER A 30 1.17 14.53 1.32
CA SER A 30 2.09 14.51 2.45
C SER A 30 3.29 13.59 2.25
N VAL A 31 3.13 12.45 1.58
CA VAL A 31 4.26 11.58 1.21
C VAL A 31 5.20 12.26 0.21
N ASN A 32 4.65 12.93 -0.80
CA ASN A 32 5.44 13.61 -1.85
C ASN A 32 6.17 14.85 -1.32
N ASP A 33 5.51 15.61 -0.45
CA ASP A 33 6.02 16.85 0.14
C ASP A 33 6.93 16.59 1.35
N ARG A 34 7.26 15.32 1.65
CA ARG A 34 8.06 14.89 2.83
C ARG A 34 7.48 15.36 4.16
N THR A 35 6.16 15.50 4.24
CA THR A 35 5.39 15.87 5.44
C THR A 35 4.55 14.70 5.97
N LEU A 36 4.96 13.46 5.65
CA LEU A 36 4.27 12.23 6.03
C LEU A 36 3.99 12.14 7.54
N PHE A 37 4.94 12.60 8.36
CA PHE A 37 4.86 12.55 9.82
C PHE A 37 3.71 13.40 10.41
N ASP A 38 3.18 14.36 9.65
CA ASP A 38 2.02 15.14 10.07
C ASP A 38 0.70 14.36 9.94
N VAL A 39 0.71 13.24 9.21
CA VAL A 39 -0.51 12.48 8.85
C VAL A 39 -0.54 11.09 9.46
N ILE A 40 0.61 10.48 9.70
CA ILE A 40 0.69 9.14 10.28
C ILE A 40 0.52 9.18 11.79
N ASN A 41 -0.11 8.13 12.33
CA ASN A 41 -0.23 7.89 13.75
C ASN A 41 0.86 6.89 14.18
N PHE A 42 2.12 7.23 13.89
CA PHE A 42 3.28 6.45 14.25
C PHE A 42 4.35 7.36 14.87
N LYS A 43 4.90 6.96 16.01
CA LYS A 43 6.04 7.60 16.65
C LYS A 43 7.22 6.66 16.50
N ALA A 44 8.13 6.98 15.58
CA ALA A 44 9.33 6.19 15.40
C ALA A 44 10.25 6.32 16.63
N ALA A 45 10.90 5.23 17.02
CA ALA A 45 11.91 5.22 18.07
C ALA A 45 13.34 5.39 17.51
N SER A 46 13.53 5.19 16.20
CA SER A 46 14.84 5.31 15.51
C SER A 46 14.73 5.86 14.08
N GLU A 47 15.85 6.33 13.54
CA GLU A 47 15.95 6.78 12.14
C GLU A 47 15.72 5.65 11.13
N ASP A 48 16.02 4.41 11.48
CA ASP A 48 15.84 3.27 10.58
C ASP A 48 14.36 2.90 10.46
N GLU A 49 13.61 2.92 11.57
CA GLU A 49 12.14 2.77 11.54
C GLU A 49 11.47 3.91 10.73
N ILE A 50 12.00 5.13 10.80
CA ILE A 50 11.54 6.25 9.97
C ILE A 50 11.67 5.89 8.48
N LYS A 51 12.84 5.38 8.06
CA LYS A 51 13.09 5.00 6.66
C LYS A 51 12.16 3.87 6.22
N GLU A 52 11.93 2.88 7.07
CA GLU A 52 11.00 1.78 6.76
C GLU A 52 9.57 2.28 6.55
N VAL A 53 9.09 3.16 7.44
CA VAL A 53 7.77 3.78 7.32
C VAL A 53 7.64 4.60 6.04
N GLU A 54 8.68 5.37 5.67
CA GLU A 54 8.68 6.09 4.40
C GLU A 54 8.60 5.17 3.19
N VAL A 55 9.30 4.03 3.21
CA VAL A 55 9.23 3.02 2.15
C VAL A 55 7.80 2.47 2.03
N VAL A 56 7.19 2.06 3.14
CA VAL A 56 5.80 1.57 3.16
C VAL A 56 4.82 2.64 2.65
N ALA A 57 5.03 3.91 3.03
CA ALA A 57 4.18 5.00 2.58
C ALA A 57 4.31 5.26 1.06
N LYS A 58 5.53 5.21 0.51
CA LYS A 58 5.78 5.33 -0.94
C LYS A 58 5.12 4.18 -1.71
N ILE A 59 5.18 2.95 -1.19
CA ILE A 59 4.47 1.80 -1.78
C ILE A 59 2.96 2.06 -1.76
N ALA A 60 2.41 2.51 -0.63
CA ALA A 60 0.99 2.81 -0.52
C ALA A 60 0.53 3.88 -1.53
N VAL A 61 1.34 4.92 -1.79
CA VAL A 61 1.03 5.93 -2.82
C VAL A 61 0.92 5.31 -4.22
N LYS A 62 1.85 4.42 -4.59
CA LYS A 62 1.79 3.71 -5.88
C LYS A 62 0.52 2.85 -5.98
N CYS A 63 0.12 2.18 -4.91
CA CYS A 63 -1.11 1.38 -4.87
C CYS A 63 -2.39 2.23 -5.01
N LEU A 64 -2.34 3.49 -4.56
CA LEU A 64 -3.46 4.43 -4.60
C LEU A 64 -3.54 5.23 -5.92
N ASP A 65 -2.65 4.97 -6.88
CA ASP A 65 -2.65 5.67 -8.17
C ASP A 65 -4.01 5.50 -8.88
N GLN A 66 -4.53 6.56 -9.48
CA GLN A 66 -5.82 6.52 -10.20
C GLN A 66 -5.74 5.67 -11.48
N SER A 67 -4.55 5.56 -12.07
CA SER A 67 -4.28 4.70 -13.21
C SER A 67 -3.97 3.28 -12.76
N ASN A 68 -4.85 2.34 -13.09
CA ASN A 68 -4.64 0.91 -12.84
C ASN A 68 -3.33 0.38 -13.43
N ARG A 69 -2.83 0.97 -14.52
CA ARG A 69 -1.56 0.57 -15.17
C ARG A 69 -0.33 0.96 -14.37
N LYS A 70 -0.45 1.93 -13.45
CA LYS A 70 0.64 2.40 -12.58
C LYS A 70 0.63 1.70 -11.22
N ARG A 71 -0.48 1.03 -10.88
CA ARG A 71 -0.59 0.28 -9.63
C ARG A 71 0.30 -0.96 -9.73
N PRO A 72 1.15 -1.21 -8.72
CA PRO A 72 1.91 -2.44 -8.66
C PRO A 72 0.96 -3.64 -8.45
N THR A 73 1.39 -4.79 -8.93
CA THR A 73 0.79 -6.08 -8.56
C THR A 73 1.06 -6.38 -7.08
N MET A 74 0.22 -7.21 -6.45
CA MET A 74 0.45 -7.60 -5.05
C MET A 74 1.76 -8.36 -4.85
N SER A 75 2.27 -9.03 -5.89
CA SER A 75 3.59 -9.68 -5.86
C SER A 75 4.71 -8.65 -5.76
N GLU A 76 4.68 -7.60 -6.60
CA GLU A 76 5.65 -6.50 -6.55
C GLU A 76 5.54 -5.72 -5.23
N VAL A 77 4.34 -5.58 -4.67
CA VAL A 77 4.15 -4.98 -3.34
C VAL A 77 4.84 -5.82 -2.27
N ALA A 78 4.63 -7.13 -2.24
CA ALA A 78 5.25 -8.02 -1.26
C ALA A 78 6.78 -8.00 -1.34
N GLN A 79 7.35 -7.89 -2.54
CA GLN A 79 8.80 -7.79 -2.75
C GLN A 79 9.42 -6.46 -2.29
N GLN A 80 8.66 -5.37 -2.36
CA GLN A 80 9.13 -4.03 -1.97
C GLN A 80 8.99 -3.76 -0.47
N LEU A 81 8.11 -4.48 0.24
CA LEU A 81 7.91 -4.27 1.67
C LEU A 81 9.18 -4.66 2.47
N PRO A 82 9.54 -3.88 3.50
CA PRO A 82 10.66 -4.24 4.36
C PRO A 82 10.39 -5.58 5.06
N PRO A 83 11.43 -6.42 5.25
CA PRO A 83 11.27 -7.67 5.96
C PRO A 83 10.87 -7.40 7.40
N ILE A 84 9.94 -8.20 7.93
CA ILE A 84 9.62 -8.16 9.35
C ILE A 84 10.86 -8.69 10.09
N PRO A 85 11.42 -7.96 11.07
CA PRO A 85 12.46 -8.49 11.94
C PRO A 85 11.88 -9.67 12.71
N VAL A 86 12.14 -10.87 12.22
CA VAL A 86 11.89 -12.10 12.96
C VAL A 86 13.10 -12.34 13.83
N ASP A 87 12.97 -12.11 15.13
CA ASP A 87 13.96 -12.56 16.11
C ASP A 87 14.18 -14.08 15.92
N ASN A 88 15.25 -14.43 15.22
CA ASN A 88 15.88 -15.75 15.10
C ASN A 88 14.99 -16.97 14.77
N ALA A 89 13.92 -16.82 13.99
CA ALA A 89 13.30 -17.96 13.30
C ALA A 89 13.57 -17.86 11.79
N LYS A 90 14.47 -18.72 11.29
CA LYS A 90 14.65 -18.93 9.85
C LYS A 90 13.27 -19.13 9.20
N PRO A 91 12.84 -18.31 8.23
CA PRO A 91 11.65 -18.64 7.47
C PRO A 91 11.98 -19.88 6.62
N LYS A 92 11.39 -21.02 6.97
CA LYS A 92 11.25 -22.14 6.03
C LYS A 92 10.20 -21.73 5.00
N PHE A 93 10.54 -20.81 4.10
CA PHE A 93 9.86 -20.78 2.81
C PHE A 93 10.44 -21.95 2.03
N GLU A 94 9.74 -23.08 2.09
CA GLU A 94 9.93 -24.12 1.09
C GLU A 94 9.56 -23.51 -0.26
N GLU A 95 10.55 -23.51 -1.15
CA GLU A 95 10.49 -22.84 -2.40
C GLU A 95 9.45 -23.46 -3.32
N ALA A 96 8.24 -22.90 -3.35
CA ALA A 96 7.30 -23.13 -4.43
C ALA A 96 7.73 -22.34 -5.68
N ARG A 97 8.92 -22.64 -6.22
CA ARG A 97 9.27 -22.30 -7.60
C ARG A 97 8.51 -23.23 -8.54
N ASN A 98 7.20 -23.05 -8.64
CA ASN A 98 6.46 -23.25 -9.89
C ASN A 98 5.05 -22.65 -9.76
N CYS A 99 4.88 -21.37 -10.04
CA CYS A 99 3.57 -20.87 -10.45
C CYS A 99 3.38 -21.33 -11.91
N PRO A 100 2.44 -22.23 -12.24
CA PRO A 100 2.18 -22.55 -13.62
C PRO A 100 1.71 -21.28 -14.33
N GLU A 101 2.37 -20.96 -15.45
CA GLU A 101 1.95 -19.91 -16.38
C GLU A 101 0.45 -20.07 -16.70
N PRO A 102 -0.35 -18.99 -16.68
CA PRO A 102 -1.74 -19.08 -17.10
C PRO A 102 -1.77 -19.48 -18.57
N ASN A 103 -2.38 -20.64 -18.88
CA ASN A 103 -2.55 -21.03 -20.27
C ASN A 103 -3.41 -19.97 -20.99
N SER A 104 -2.99 -19.57 -22.18
CA SER A 104 -3.63 -18.53 -22.98
C SER A 104 -4.93 -18.98 -23.66
N ASN A 105 -5.56 -20.06 -23.20
CA ASN A 105 -6.57 -20.78 -23.97
C ASN A 105 -7.92 -20.93 -23.24
N ARG A 106 -8.20 -20.11 -22.23
CA ARG A 106 -9.49 -20.17 -21.51
C ARG A 106 -10.28 -18.87 -21.62
N LEU A 107 -10.52 -18.45 -22.87
CA LEU A 107 -11.78 -17.79 -23.19
C LEU A 107 -12.86 -18.89 -23.20
N GLU A 108 -14.09 -18.54 -22.84
CA GLU A 108 -15.29 -19.38 -22.69
C GLU A 108 -15.67 -19.71 -21.23
N SER A 109 -16.81 -19.12 -20.84
CA SER A 109 -17.69 -19.39 -19.68
C SER A 109 -17.36 -18.77 -18.31
N VAL A 110 -17.30 -17.44 -18.23
CA VAL A 110 -17.77 -16.74 -17.01
C VAL A 110 -19.25 -16.40 -17.23
N PRO A 111 -20.20 -16.89 -16.41
CA PRO A 111 -21.58 -16.44 -16.51
C PRO A 111 -21.63 -14.93 -16.23
N GLN A 112 -22.16 -14.17 -17.19
CA GLN A 112 -22.44 -12.74 -17.02
C GLN A 112 -23.43 -12.57 -15.85
N LEU A 113 -22.92 -12.07 -14.71
CA LEU A 113 -23.77 -11.62 -13.61
C LEU A 113 -24.57 -10.40 -14.08
N ARG A 114 -25.86 -10.61 -14.38
CA ARG A 114 -26.82 -9.52 -14.55
C ARG A 114 -27.11 -8.93 -13.17
N PHE A 115 -26.76 -7.68 -12.97
CA PHE A 115 -27.28 -6.87 -11.87
C PHE A 115 -28.71 -6.44 -12.26
N GLN A 116 -29.71 -6.92 -11.51
CA GLN A 116 -31.04 -6.32 -11.45
C GLN A 116 -31.04 -5.25 -10.35
#